data_AF-A0AA96PAR9-F1
#
_entry.id   AF-A0AA96PAR9-F1
#
_cell.length_a   1.000
_cell.length_b   1.000
_cell.length_c   1.000
_cell.angle_alpha   90.00
_cell.angle_beta   90.00
_cell.angle_gamma   90.00
#
_symmetry.space_group_name_H-M   'P 1'
#
loop_
_entity.id
_entity.type
_entity.pdbx_description
1 polymer ?
#
loop_
_entity_poly.entity_id
_entity_poly.type
_entity_poly.pdbx_seq_one_letter_code
_entity_poly.pdbx_strand_id
1 'polypeptide(L)'
;MGALAKQNAKANDVLKGQTKRLGSHCQRGHAMTGDNVGFRTSRRIFCKACTSARAKAGGIISPQIIKQVTKLLKERVPIRRFTQGVSEGYLVSFATFKRYRRENPTFDQFVIEHTKDNNSRAQLQRYRHRAFMQAAPAVQSRYLREVYDLIPRYLPDDARDDIVSNIFRALVEQSLRHDQVKSRVAWFVSEQNRMFPPKHRKFGDAQLVSLDEVLFDDGTRTRGDTVSEGLW
;
A
#
# COMPACT_ATOMS: atom_id res chain seq x y z
N MET A 1 -45.88 -49.06 -29.05
CA MET A 1 -45.74 -48.07 -27.96
C MET A 1 -44.31 -47.58 -27.66
N GLY A 2 -43.23 -48.20 -28.17
CA GLY A 2 -41.86 -47.85 -27.72
C GLY A 2 -41.12 -46.73 -28.48
N ALA A 3 -41.43 -46.47 -29.75
CA ALA A 3 -40.66 -45.52 -30.57
C ALA A 3 -40.95 -44.05 -30.21
N LEU A 4 -42.23 -43.70 -30.03
CA LEU A 4 -42.66 -42.35 -29.66
C LEU A 4 -42.16 -41.96 -28.25
N ALA A 5 -42.19 -42.92 -27.31
CA ALA A 5 -41.65 -42.73 -25.96
C ALA A 5 -40.14 -42.45 -25.98
N LYS A 6 -39.38 -43.16 -26.83
CA LYS A 6 -37.93 -42.93 -27.01
C LYS A 6 -37.62 -41.58 -27.66
N GLN A 7 -38.42 -41.16 -28.65
CA GLN A 7 -38.27 -39.83 -29.27
C GLN A 7 -38.62 -38.71 -28.29
N ASN A 8 -39.69 -38.86 -27.52
CA ASN A 8 -40.07 -37.90 -26.47
C ASN A 8 -39.01 -37.83 -25.35
N ALA A 9 -38.43 -38.96 -24.95
CA ALA A 9 -37.33 -38.96 -23.98
C ALA A 9 -36.09 -38.22 -24.53
N LYS A 10 -35.73 -38.45 -25.79
CA LYS A 10 -34.60 -37.78 -26.46
C LYS A 10 -34.85 -36.28 -26.62
N ALA A 11 -36.06 -35.87 -27.00
CA ALA A 11 -36.44 -34.46 -27.09
C ALA A 11 -36.44 -33.79 -25.70
N ASN A 12 -36.95 -34.46 -24.67
CA ASN A 12 -36.95 -33.95 -23.30
C ASN A 12 -35.52 -33.82 -22.74
N ASP A 13 -34.61 -34.74 -23.07
CA ASP A 13 -33.20 -34.62 -22.71
C ASP A 13 -32.48 -33.45 -23.40
N VAL A 14 -32.87 -33.09 -24.62
CA VAL A 14 -32.39 -31.87 -25.30
C VAL A 14 -32.93 -30.60 -24.63
N LEU A 15 -34.18 -30.63 -24.15
CA LEU A 15 -34.82 -29.50 -23.46
C LEU A 15 -34.38 -29.36 -21.98
N LYS A 16 -33.89 -30.43 -21.35
CA LYS A 16 -33.37 -30.43 -19.97
C LYS A 16 -32.18 -29.47 -19.84
N GLY A 17 -32.48 -28.26 -19.34
CA GLY A 17 -31.52 -27.19 -19.11
C GLY A 17 -31.72 -25.96 -20.00
N GLN A 18 -32.49 -26.06 -21.09
CA GLN A 18 -32.80 -24.91 -21.95
C GLN A 18 -33.67 -23.86 -21.23
N THR A 19 -34.66 -24.27 -20.42
CA THR A 19 -35.51 -23.34 -19.66
C THR A 19 -34.73 -22.44 -18.70
N LYS A 20 -33.59 -22.91 -18.17
CA LYS A 20 -32.69 -22.04 -17.38
C LYS A 20 -31.76 -21.22 -18.27
N ARG A 21 -31.28 -21.77 -19.39
CA ARG A 21 -30.40 -21.08 -20.35
C ARG A 21 -31.07 -19.95 -21.14
N LEU A 22 -32.38 -20.03 -21.34
CA LEU A 22 -33.17 -19.05 -22.09
C LEU A 22 -33.87 -18.01 -21.20
N GLY A 23 -33.82 -18.17 -19.88
CA GLY A 23 -34.43 -17.21 -18.97
C GLY A 23 -33.65 -15.90 -18.96
N SER A 24 -34.30 -14.79 -19.33
CA SER A 24 -33.71 -13.44 -19.26
C SER A 24 -33.37 -13.03 -17.81
N HIS A 25 -34.03 -13.63 -16.82
CA HIS A 25 -33.86 -13.34 -15.40
C HIS A 25 -33.79 -14.63 -14.57
N CYS A 26 -33.12 -14.55 -13.41
CA CYS A 26 -33.13 -15.62 -12.42
C CYS A 26 -34.43 -15.62 -11.61
N GLN A 27 -34.65 -16.65 -10.79
CA GLN A 27 -35.83 -16.74 -9.91
C GLN A 27 -35.99 -15.58 -8.91
N ARG A 28 -34.96 -14.76 -8.70
CA ARG A 28 -34.98 -13.57 -7.85
C ARG A 28 -35.00 -12.26 -8.65
N GLY A 29 -35.25 -12.31 -9.96
CA GLY A 29 -35.37 -11.12 -10.81
C GLY A 29 -34.05 -10.51 -11.29
N HIS A 30 -32.87 -11.07 -10.97
CA HIS A 30 -31.61 -10.55 -11.56
C HIS A 30 -31.47 -10.98 -13.02
N ALA A 31 -31.08 -10.05 -13.90
CA ALA A 31 -30.79 -10.33 -15.31
C ALA A 31 -29.69 -11.39 -15.46
N MET A 32 -29.94 -12.40 -16.31
CA MET A 32 -29.04 -13.52 -16.58
C MET A 32 -28.24 -13.28 -17.88
N THR A 33 -27.60 -12.12 -17.95
CA THR A 33 -26.78 -11.69 -19.09
C THR A 33 -25.34 -11.37 -18.66
N GLY A 34 -24.40 -11.56 -19.60
CA GLY A 34 -22.98 -11.22 -19.44
C GLY A 34 -22.36 -11.76 -18.15
N ASP A 35 -21.81 -10.85 -17.34
CA ASP A 35 -21.04 -11.17 -16.14
C ASP A 35 -21.85 -11.79 -15.00
N ASN A 36 -23.18 -11.62 -14.98
CA ASN A 36 -24.02 -12.12 -13.89
C ASN A 36 -24.31 -13.62 -13.98
N VAL A 37 -23.82 -14.29 -15.02
CA VAL A 37 -23.99 -15.73 -15.25
C VAL A 37 -22.68 -16.47 -14.91
N GLY A 38 -22.80 -17.51 -14.09
CA GLY A 38 -21.73 -18.47 -13.83
C GLY A 38 -22.14 -19.88 -14.22
N PHE A 39 -21.16 -20.76 -14.44
CA PHE A 39 -21.38 -22.17 -14.79
C PHE A 39 -20.79 -23.05 -13.67
N ARG A 40 -21.62 -23.89 -13.03
CA ARG A 40 -21.13 -24.89 -12.04
C ARG A 40 -20.61 -26.15 -12.72
N THR A 41 -21.28 -26.54 -13.80
CA THR A 41 -20.89 -27.60 -14.74
C THR A 41 -21.33 -27.13 -16.13
N SER A 42 -20.86 -27.79 -17.19
CA SER A 42 -21.18 -27.43 -18.59
C SER A 42 -22.69 -27.27 -18.87
N ARG A 43 -23.56 -27.87 -18.05
CA ARG A 43 -25.02 -27.81 -18.20
C ARG A 43 -25.76 -27.01 -17.13
N ARG A 44 -25.11 -26.52 -16.08
CA ARG A 44 -25.77 -25.80 -14.98
C ARG A 44 -25.28 -24.36 -14.85
N ILE A 45 -26.13 -23.43 -15.26
CA ILE A 45 -25.93 -22.01 -15.02
C ILE A 45 -26.43 -21.60 -13.64
N PHE A 46 -25.84 -20.54 -13.08
CA PHE A 46 -26.30 -19.91 -11.85
C PHE A 46 -26.11 -18.41 -11.91
N CYS A 47 -26.93 -17.68 -11.15
CA CYS A 47 -26.80 -16.23 -11.00
C CYS A 47 -25.66 -15.92 -10.00
N LYS A 48 -24.65 -15.18 -10.45
CA LYS A 48 -23.53 -14.73 -9.60
C LYS A 48 -24.02 -13.77 -8.53
N ALA A 49 -24.95 -12.86 -8.82
CA ALA A 49 -25.55 -11.95 -7.84
C ALA A 49 -26.24 -12.73 -6.71
N CYS A 50 -27.10 -13.70 -7.03
CA CYS A 50 -27.73 -14.57 -6.02
C CYS A 50 -26.72 -15.33 -5.17
N THR A 51 -25.64 -15.80 -5.80
CA THR A 51 -24.60 -16.57 -5.11
C THR A 51 -23.80 -15.69 -4.17
N SER A 52 -23.42 -14.49 -4.62
CA SER A 52 -22.76 -13.46 -3.81
C SER A 52 -23.64 -13.02 -2.65
N ALA A 53 -24.92 -12.75 -2.90
CA ALA A 53 -25.89 -12.40 -1.87
C ALA A 53 -26.02 -13.51 -0.81
N ARG A 54 -26.09 -14.79 -1.23
CA ARG A 54 -26.12 -15.93 -0.31
C ARG A 54 -24.83 -16.08 0.48
N ALA A 55 -23.67 -15.88 -0.16
CA ALA A 55 -22.37 -15.93 0.51
C ALA A 55 -22.22 -14.82 1.57
N LYS A 56 -22.73 -13.60 1.28
CA LYS A 56 -22.76 -12.47 2.21
C LYS A 56 -23.75 -12.69 3.35
N ALA A 57 -24.94 -13.20 3.04
CA ALA A 57 -25.98 -13.46 4.03
C ALA A 57 -25.55 -14.51 5.05
N GLY A 58 -24.78 -15.54 4.65
CA GLY A 58 -24.40 -16.66 5.52
C GLY A 58 -25.55 -17.64 5.78
N GLY A 59 -25.25 -18.85 6.24
CA GLY A 59 -26.24 -19.87 6.62
C GLY A 59 -26.72 -19.72 8.07
N ILE A 60 -27.71 -20.48 8.50
CA ILE A 60 -28.09 -20.60 9.92
C ILE A 60 -27.20 -21.68 10.54
N ILE A 61 -26.62 -21.42 11.72
CA ILE A 61 -25.82 -22.43 12.44
C ILE A 61 -26.74 -23.20 13.38
N SER A 62 -26.71 -24.53 13.31
CA SER A 62 -27.46 -25.36 14.24
C SER A 62 -26.83 -25.33 15.65
N PRO A 63 -27.63 -25.45 16.73
CA PRO A 63 -27.09 -25.52 18.09
C PRO A 63 -26.06 -26.63 18.31
N GLN A 64 -26.20 -27.76 17.60
CA GLN A 64 -25.26 -28.87 17.66
C GLN A 64 -23.88 -28.50 17.12
N ILE A 65 -23.83 -27.77 15.99
CA ILE A 65 -22.56 -27.28 15.42
C ILE A 65 -21.90 -26.29 16.37
N ILE A 66 -22.67 -25.41 17.03
CA ILE A 66 -22.12 -24.46 18.02
C ILE A 66 -21.46 -25.20 19.18
N LYS A 67 -22.09 -26.26 19.70
CA LYS A 67 -21.50 -27.10 20.76
C LYS A 67 -20.18 -27.73 20.31
N GLN A 68 -20.12 -28.27 19.09
CA GLN A 68 -18.88 -28.84 18.54
C GLN A 68 -17.79 -27.79 18.34
N VAL A 69 -18.12 -26.64 17.76
CA VAL A 69 -17.18 -25.53 17.59
C VAL A 69 -16.66 -25.03 18.94
N THR A 70 -17.53 -24.94 19.95
CA THR A 70 -17.14 -24.55 21.31
C THR A 70 -16.14 -25.56 21.91
N LYS A 71 -16.38 -26.87 21.71
CA LYS A 71 -15.44 -27.92 22.13
C LYS A 71 -14.08 -27.76 21.45
N LEU A 72 -14.06 -27.59 20.12
CA LEU A 72 -12.82 -27.40 19.35
C LEU A 72 -12.05 -26.14 19.77
N LEU A 73 -12.75 -25.06 20.10
CA LEU A 73 -12.13 -23.83 20.60
C LEU A 73 -11.51 -24.00 21.99
N LYS A 74 -12.15 -24.77 22.88
CA LYS A 74 -11.56 -25.15 24.19
C LYS A 74 -10.29 -25.97 24.02
N GLU A 75 -10.27 -26.87 23.03
CA GLU A 75 -9.10 -27.66 22.63
C GLU A 75 -8.03 -26.84 21.86
N ARG A 76 -8.23 -25.51 21.73
CA ARG A 76 -7.35 -24.58 20.99
C ARG A 76 -7.14 -24.93 19.52
N VAL A 77 -8.07 -25.66 18.91
CA VAL A 77 -8.05 -25.96 17.48
C VAL A 77 -8.23 -24.65 16.69
N PRO A 78 -7.36 -24.37 15.70
CA PRO A 78 -7.44 -23.11 14.94
C PRO A 78 -8.73 -23.03 14.14
N ILE A 79 -9.34 -21.84 14.08
CA ILE A 79 -10.61 -21.59 13.37
C ILE A 79 -10.59 -22.12 11.93
N ARG A 80 -9.44 -22.00 11.25
CA ARG A 80 -9.26 -22.48 9.88
C ARG A 80 -9.57 -23.98 9.72
N ARG A 81 -9.27 -24.81 10.73
CA ARG A 81 -9.45 -26.28 10.70
C ARG A 81 -10.92 -26.72 10.65
N PHE A 82 -11.85 -25.90 11.11
CA PHE A 82 -13.27 -26.22 11.06
C PHE A 82 -14.10 -25.28 10.18
N THR A 83 -13.49 -24.23 9.64
CA THR A 83 -14.16 -23.28 8.74
C THR A 83 -13.80 -23.38 7.26
N GLN A 84 -12.67 -24.01 6.93
CA GLN A 84 -12.25 -24.16 5.54
C GLN A 84 -12.70 -25.51 4.97
N GLY A 85 -13.42 -25.50 3.85
CA GLY A 85 -14.01 -26.72 3.25
C GLY A 85 -13.02 -27.76 2.72
N VAL A 86 -11.71 -27.55 2.91
CA VAL A 86 -10.63 -28.46 2.47
C VAL A 86 -10.09 -29.29 3.65
N SER A 87 -10.39 -28.90 4.89
CA SER A 87 -9.97 -29.68 6.05
C SER A 87 -10.99 -30.75 6.40
N GLU A 88 -10.50 -31.93 6.81
CA GLU A 88 -11.28 -33.08 7.29
C GLU A 88 -12.25 -32.75 8.44
N GLY A 89 -12.10 -31.60 9.08
CA GLY A 89 -12.95 -31.12 10.17
C GLY A 89 -13.93 -30.00 9.79
N TYR A 90 -14.27 -29.81 8.52
CA TYR A 90 -15.19 -28.73 8.11
C TYR A 90 -16.57 -28.86 8.78
N LEU A 91 -16.93 -27.88 9.61
CA LEU A 91 -18.22 -27.81 10.31
C LEU A 91 -19.10 -26.66 9.81
N VAL A 92 -18.51 -25.49 9.56
CA VAL A 92 -19.27 -24.27 9.26
C VAL A 92 -18.49 -23.33 8.37
N SER A 93 -19.13 -22.74 7.36
CA SER A 93 -18.44 -21.75 6.51
C SER A 93 -17.99 -20.52 7.31
N PHE A 94 -16.82 -19.98 6.97
CA PHE A 94 -16.26 -18.81 7.65
C PHE A 94 -17.21 -17.60 7.66
N ALA A 95 -17.91 -17.31 6.56
CA ALA A 95 -18.87 -16.20 6.48
C ALA A 95 -20.02 -16.37 7.48
N THR A 96 -20.50 -17.61 7.63
CA THR A 96 -21.58 -17.95 8.57
C THR A 96 -21.11 -17.84 10.01
N PHE A 97 -19.92 -18.38 10.31
CA PHE A 97 -19.30 -18.26 11.63
C PHE A 97 -19.06 -16.79 12.02
N LYS A 98 -18.54 -15.99 11.09
CA LYS A 98 -18.33 -14.54 11.29
C LYS A 98 -19.63 -13.78 11.51
N ARG A 99 -20.72 -14.16 10.84
CA ARG A 99 -22.04 -13.55 11.10
C ARG A 99 -22.54 -13.92 12.49
N TYR A 100 -22.47 -15.19 12.85
CA TYR A 100 -22.93 -15.66 14.16
C TYR A 100 -22.19 -14.99 15.32
N ARG A 101 -20.86 -14.77 15.21
CA ARG A 101 -20.08 -13.99 16.17
C ARG A 101 -20.59 -12.56 16.33
N ARG A 102 -20.95 -11.89 15.22
CA ARG A 102 -21.52 -10.52 15.27
C ARG A 102 -22.91 -10.49 15.92
N GLU A 103 -23.73 -11.52 15.69
CA GLU A 103 -25.08 -11.64 16.24
C GLU A 103 -25.07 -12.07 17.72
N ASN A 104 -23.99 -12.68 18.21
CA ASN A 104 -23.90 -13.25 19.57
C ASN A 104 -22.61 -12.75 20.28
N PRO A 105 -22.64 -11.56 20.90
CA PRO A 105 -21.44 -10.94 21.49
C PRO A 105 -20.75 -11.78 22.57
N THR A 106 -21.52 -12.51 23.38
CA THR A 106 -20.98 -13.41 24.43
C THR A 106 -20.15 -14.54 23.83
N PHE A 107 -20.62 -15.12 22.72
CA PHE A 107 -19.86 -16.13 21.99
C PHE A 107 -18.63 -15.54 21.30
N ASP A 108 -18.71 -14.31 20.80
CA ASP A 108 -17.55 -13.62 20.22
C ASP A 108 -16.42 -13.40 21.23
N GLN A 109 -16.75 -12.93 22.44
CA GLN A 109 -15.80 -12.78 23.54
C GLN A 109 -15.11 -14.11 23.87
N PHE A 110 -15.89 -15.20 23.98
CA PHE A 110 -15.36 -16.54 24.18
C PHE A 110 -14.37 -16.94 23.08
N VAL A 111 -14.70 -16.71 21.80
CA VAL A 111 -13.82 -17.01 20.67
C VAL A 111 -12.52 -16.20 20.76
N ILE A 112 -12.60 -14.90 21.07
CA ILE A 112 -11.43 -14.02 21.19
C ILE A 112 -10.49 -14.55 22.28
N GLU A 113 -11.02 -14.85 23.46
CA GLU A 113 -10.24 -15.36 24.59
C GLU A 113 -9.48 -16.65 24.24
N HIS A 114 -10.14 -17.57 23.53
CA HIS A 114 -9.57 -18.86 23.16
C HIS A 114 -8.68 -18.81 21.91
N THR A 115 -8.57 -17.66 21.24
CA THR A 115 -7.77 -17.50 20.02
C THR A 115 -6.69 -16.42 20.11
N LYS A 116 -6.60 -15.69 21.24
CA LYS A 116 -5.64 -14.59 21.44
C LYS A 116 -4.17 -14.98 21.15
N ASP A 117 -3.79 -16.20 21.51
CA ASP A 117 -2.42 -16.71 21.34
C ASP A 117 -2.23 -17.50 20.04
N ASN A 118 -3.30 -17.69 19.25
CA ASN A 118 -3.31 -18.52 18.05
C ASN A 118 -2.88 -17.71 16.81
N ASN A 119 -1.76 -16.99 16.93
CA ASN A 119 -1.18 -16.24 15.83
C ASN A 119 -0.37 -17.18 14.94
N SER A 120 -0.69 -17.20 13.64
CA SER A 120 0.13 -17.96 12.70
C SER A 120 1.55 -17.39 12.62
N ARG A 121 2.56 -18.26 12.42
CA ARG A 121 3.96 -17.82 12.20
C ARG A 121 4.07 -16.73 11.13
N ALA A 122 3.32 -16.87 10.03
CA ALA A 122 3.28 -15.88 8.95
C ALA A 122 2.67 -14.53 9.35
N GLN A 123 1.71 -14.52 10.29
CA GLN A 123 1.13 -13.28 10.82
C GLN A 123 2.10 -12.58 11.77
N LEU A 124 2.78 -13.33 12.63
CA LEU A 124 3.86 -12.80 13.47
C LEU A 124 5.00 -12.22 12.64
N GLN A 125 5.39 -12.89 11.56
CA GLN A 125 6.41 -12.40 10.63
C GLN A 125 5.97 -11.10 9.93
N ARG A 126 4.70 -11.00 9.51
CA ARG A 126 4.14 -9.75 8.96
C ARG A 126 4.17 -8.61 9.97
N TYR A 127 3.83 -8.85 11.23
CA TYR A 127 3.91 -7.82 12.27
C TYR A 127 5.35 -7.37 12.52
N ARG A 128 6.30 -8.31 12.59
CA ARG A 128 7.73 -7.99 12.71
C ARG A 128 8.23 -7.17 11.53
N HIS A 129 7.90 -7.57 10.31
CA HIS A 129 8.29 -6.84 9.11
C HIS A 129 7.69 -5.43 9.08
N ARG A 130 6.40 -5.28 9.46
CA ARG A 130 5.78 -3.96 9.55
C ARG A 130 6.44 -3.09 10.62
N ALA A 131 6.72 -3.63 11.80
CA ALA A 131 7.41 -2.92 12.87
C ALA A 131 8.82 -2.48 12.43
N PHE A 132 9.56 -3.36 11.76
CA PHE A 132 10.87 -3.05 11.19
C PHE A 132 10.79 -1.92 10.16
N MET A 133 9.86 -2.01 9.20
CA MET A 133 9.64 -0.98 8.18
C MET A 133 9.15 0.35 8.74
N GLN A 134 8.49 0.36 9.90
CA GLN A 134 8.08 1.60 10.58
C GLN A 134 9.20 2.19 11.43
N ALA A 135 10.08 1.37 11.99
CA ALA A 135 11.20 1.81 12.82
C ALA A 135 12.38 2.33 11.99
N ALA A 136 12.69 1.70 10.85
CA ALA A 136 13.86 2.06 10.03
C ALA A 136 13.84 3.51 9.49
N PRO A 137 12.73 4.06 8.98
CA PRO A 137 12.67 5.45 8.52
C PRO A 137 12.76 6.46 9.67
N ALA A 138 12.30 6.10 10.87
CA ALA A 138 12.26 7.01 12.02
C ALA A 138 13.66 7.34 12.56
N VAL A 139 14.58 6.37 12.53
CA VAL A 139 15.96 6.56 13.01
C VAL A 139 16.82 7.33 11.98
N GLN A 140 16.70 7.01 10.68
CA GLN A 140 17.42 7.73 9.63
C GLN A 140 16.88 9.15 9.42
N SER A 141 15.57 9.36 9.50
CA SER A 141 14.96 10.70 9.37
C SER A 141 15.29 11.63 10.55
N ARG A 142 15.50 11.08 11.75
CA ARG A 142 15.89 11.89 12.91
C ARG A 142 17.29 12.47 12.74
N TYR A 143 18.28 11.65 12.43
CA TYR A 143 19.66 12.13 12.25
C TYR A 143 19.79 13.08 11.04
N LEU A 144 19.09 12.78 9.94
CA LEU A 144 19.05 13.67 8.78
C LEU A 144 18.44 15.03 9.13
N ARG A 145 17.36 15.06 9.92
CA ARG A 145 16.76 16.31 10.41
C ARG A 145 17.72 17.07 11.33
N GLU A 146 18.38 16.38 12.24
CA GLU A 146 19.38 16.98 13.15
C GLU A 146 20.52 17.64 12.36
N VAL A 147 21.03 17.01 11.30
CA VAL A 147 22.06 17.60 10.42
C VAL A 147 21.50 18.79 9.62
N TYR A 148 20.28 18.67 9.10
CA TYR A 148 19.63 19.73 8.32
C TYR A 148 19.37 21.00 9.14
N ASP A 149 19.05 20.85 10.43
CA ASP A 149 18.83 21.95 11.37
C ASP A 149 20.12 22.70 11.74
N LEU A 150 21.29 22.09 11.54
CA LEU A 150 22.59 22.75 11.76
C LEU A 150 22.96 23.72 10.62
N ILE A 151 22.33 23.60 9.45
CA ILE A 151 22.65 24.42 8.28
C ILE A 151 21.89 25.75 8.35
N PRO A 152 22.53 26.89 8.08
CA PRO A 152 21.88 28.19 8.16
C PRO A 152 20.64 28.31 7.27
N ARG A 153 19.55 28.83 7.84
CA ARG A 153 18.23 28.94 7.18
C ARG A 153 18.14 30.06 6.14
N TYR A 154 19.11 30.96 6.07
CA TYR A 154 19.14 32.01 5.05
C TYR A 154 19.57 31.49 3.67
N LEU A 155 20.11 30.26 3.60
CA LEU A 155 20.45 29.61 2.34
C LEU A 155 19.19 29.06 1.65
N PRO A 156 19.12 29.08 0.31
CA PRO A 156 18.06 28.41 -0.43
C PRO A 156 18.01 26.91 -0.10
N ASP A 157 16.81 26.32 -0.11
CA ASP A 157 16.62 24.93 0.28
C ASP A 157 17.46 23.96 -0.57
N ASP A 158 17.59 24.20 -1.88
CA ASP A 158 18.45 23.41 -2.78
C ASP A 158 19.92 23.40 -2.32
N ALA A 159 20.46 24.55 -1.90
CA ALA A 159 21.83 24.65 -1.41
C ALA A 159 22.00 23.95 -0.05
N ARG A 160 20.94 23.96 0.78
CA ARG A 160 20.93 23.26 2.07
C ARG A 160 20.92 21.75 1.89
N ASP A 161 20.15 21.25 0.93
CA ASP A 161 20.10 19.83 0.56
C ASP A 161 21.44 19.33 -0.01
N ASP A 162 22.11 20.12 -0.83
CA ASP A 162 23.45 19.83 -1.34
C ASP A 162 24.49 19.75 -0.21
N ILE A 163 24.45 20.70 0.73
CA ILE A 163 25.34 20.69 1.90
C ILE A 163 25.10 19.45 2.77
N VAL A 164 23.83 19.09 3.03
CA VAL A 164 23.50 17.83 3.73
C VAL A 164 24.07 16.64 2.97
N SER A 165 23.85 16.56 1.66
CA SER A 165 24.31 15.46 0.83
C SER A 165 25.83 15.30 0.88
N ASN A 166 26.58 16.41 0.88
CA ASN A 166 28.03 16.41 1.00
C ASN A 166 28.52 16.00 2.39
N ILE A 167 27.83 16.42 3.47
CA ILE A 167 28.13 15.97 4.83
C ILE A 167 27.93 14.46 4.95
N PHE A 168 26.82 13.92 4.42
CA PHE A 168 26.56 12.48 4.44
C PHE A 168 27.57 11.70 3.60
N ARG A 169 27.99 12.24 2.44
CA ARG A 169 29.07 11.65 1.64
C ARG A 169 30.36 11.53 2.45
N ALA A 170 30.77 12.60 3.12
CA ALA A 170 31.97 12.61 3.96
C ALA A 170 31.89 11.63 5.16
N LEU A 171 30.69 11.45 5.74
CA LEU A 171 30.46 10.44 6.79
C LEU A 171 30.60 9.01 6.25
N VAL A 172 30.04 8.74 5.06
CA VAL A 172 30.13 7.41 4.41
C VAL A 172 31.57 7.08 3.98
N GLU A 173 32.28 8.08 3.46
CA GLU A 173 33.70 7.98 3.10
C GLU A 173 34.63 7.94 4.32
N GLN A 174 34.08 8.07 5.54
CA GLN A 174 34.82 8.10 6.81
C GLN A 174 35.86 9.23 6.91
N SER A 175 35.75 10.27 6.07
CA SER A 175 36.57 11.48 6.13
C SER A 175 36.08 12.48 7.19
N LEU A 176 34.84 12.30 7.66
CA LEU A 176 34.21 13.05 8.74
C LEU A 176 33.67 12.08 9.78
N ARG A 177 33.87 12.36 11.07
CA ARG A 177 33.19 11.62 12.15
C ARG A 177 31.90 12.30 12.56
N HIS A 178 30.94 11.53 13.08
CA HIS A 178 29.64 12.03 13.54
C HIS A 178 29.75 13.16 14.58
N ASP A 179 30.70 13.06 15.51
CA ASP A 179 30.96 14.07 16.55
C ASP A 179 31.51 15.40 16.00
N GLN A 180 32.08 15.37 14.79
CA GLN A 180 32.71 16.54 14.16
C GLN A 180 31.76 17.34 13.27
N VAL A 181 30.59 16.78 12.92
CA VAL A 181 29.65 17.38 11.96
C VAL A 181 29.33 18.83 12.34
N LYS A 182 28.93 19.08 13.59
CA LYS A 182 28.56 20.42 14.07
C LYS A 182 29.68 21.46 13.91
N SER A 183 30.93 21.06 14.15
CA SER A 183 32.09 21.95 14.01
C SER A 183 32.49 22.20 12.55
N ARG A 184 32.13 21.28 11.64
CA ARG A 184 32.55 21.30 10.23
C ARG A 184 31.50 21.87 9.28
N VAL A 185 30.25 22.10 9.72
CA VAL A 185 29.19 22.67 8.87
C VAL A 185 29.63 23.97 8.19
N ALA A 186 30.30 24.88 8.91
CA ALA A 186 30.77 26.14 8.35
C ALA A 186 31.73 25.95 7.15
N TRP A 187 32.56 24.91 7.19
CA TRP A 187 33.45 24.56 6.09
C TRP A 187 32.66 24.11 4.85
N PHE A 188 31.65 23.24 5.03
CA PHE A 188 30.80 22.79 3.91
C PHE A 188 29.96 23.94 3.33
N VAL A 189 29.49 24.87 4.15
CA VAL A 189 28.81 26.09 3.69
C VAL A 189 29.77 26.96 2.87
N SER A 190 31.00 27.15 3.34
CA SER A 190 32.03 27.90 2.61
C SER A 190 32.37 27.23 1.28
N GLU A 191 32.48 25.90 1.26
CA GLU A 191 32.77 25.12 0.07
C GLU A 191 31.64 25.20 -0.97
N GLN A 192 30.39 25.10 -0.52
CA GLN A 192 29.21 25.30 -1.37
C GLN A 192 29.18 26.72 -1.96
N ASN A 193 29.44 27.75 -1.15
CA ASN A 193 29.51 29.14 -1.59
C ASN A 193 30.72 29.45 -2.49
N ARG A 194 31.74 28.59 -2.48
CA ARG A 194 32.90 28.67 -3.39
C ARG A 194 32.54 28.11 -4.76
N MET A 195 31.88 26.95 -4.79
CA MET A 195 31.41 26.32 -6.03
C MET A 195 30.25 27.08 -6.67
N PHE A 196 29.36 27.64 -5.85
CA PHE A 196 28.19 28.41 -6.27
C PHE A 196 28.18 29.77 -5.56
N PRO A 197 28.96 30.75 -6.04
CA PRO A 197 29.01 32.09 -5.46
C PRO A 197 27.60 32.69 -5.35
N PRO A 198 27.21 33.21 -4.17
CA PRO A 198 25.92 33.85 -4.03
C PRO A 198 25.85 35.09 -4.93
N LYS A 199 24.65 35.48 -5.37
CA LYS A 199 24.45 36.53 -6.39
C LYS A 199 25.20 37.85 -6.08
N HIS A 200 25.39 38.18 -4.81
CA HIS A 200 26.11 39.38 -4.34
C HIS A 200 27.65 39.25 -4.35
N ARG A 201 28.21 38.02 -4.43
CA ARG A 201 29.65 37.79 -4.55
C ARG A 201 30.17 37.96 -5.99
N LYS A 202 29.28 38.09 -6.99
CA LYS A 202 29.66 38.37 -8.38
C LYS A 202 30.47 39.67 -8.57
N PHE A 203 30.55 40.52 -7.55
CA PHE A 203 31.32 41.77 -7.58
C PHE A 203 32.61 41.76 -6.74
N GLY A 204 32.94 40.65 -6.04
CA GLY A 204 34.03 40.64 -5.05
C GLY A 204 35.33 39.95 -5.48
N ASP A 205 35.25 38.88 -6.26
CA ASP A 205 36.42 38.04 -6.63
C ASP A 205 36.70 38.04 -8.16
N ALA A 206 35.89 38.74 -8.96
CA ALA A 206 36.29 39.09 -10.32
C ALA A 206 37.30 40.24 -10.22
N GLN A 207 38.40 40.19 -10.99
CA GLN A 207 39.32 41.33 -11.15
C GLN A 207 38.47 42.60 -11.30
N LEU A 208 38.72 43.63 -10.48
CA LEU A 208 37.98 44.89 -10.56
C LEU A 208 38.26 45.51 -11.93
N VAL A 209 37.42 45.18 -12.90
CA VAL A 209 37.48 45.67 -14.27
C VAL A 209 36.92 47.09 -14.24
N SER A 210 37.64 48.04 -14.84
CA SER A 210 37.17 49.42 -14.90
C SER A 210 35.81 49.50 -15.60
N LEU A 211 34.95 50.41 -15.16
CA LEU A 211 33.70 50.70 -15.88
C LEU A 211 33.97 51.28 -17.28
N ASP A 212 35.14 51.87 -17.47
CA ASP A 212 35.60 52.42 -18.75
C ASP A 212 36.20 51.35 -19.68
N GLU A 213 36.30 50.11 -19.23
CA GLU A 213 36.82 49.02 -20.06
C GLU A 213 35.79 48.59 -21.10
N VAL A 214 36.27 48.41 -22.32
CA VAL A 214 35.45 48.01 -23.47
C VAL A 214 34.95 46.58 -23.25
N LEU A 215 33.65 46.35 -23.48
CA LEU A 215 33.01 45.06 -23.19
C LEU A 215 33.47 43.93 -24.14
N PHE A 216 33.90 44.29 -25.35
CA PHE A 216 34.31 43.40 -26.43
C PHE A 216 35.42 44.08 -27.25
N ASP A 217 36.43 43.32 -27.68
CA ASP A 217 37.60 43.85 -28.40
C ASP A 217 37.26 44.59 -29.71
N ASP A 218 36.09 44.28 -30.32
CA ASP A 218 35.65 44.85 -31.59
C ASP A 218 34.63 46.00 -31.45
N GLY A 219 34.32 46.42 -30.22
CA GLY A 219 33.29 47.42 -29.92
C GLY A 219 33.83 48.70 -29.29
N THR A 220 33.03 49.77 -29.26
CA THR A 220 33.31 50.99 -28.48
C THR A 220 32.50 51.07 -27.18
N ARG A 221 31.68 50.06 -26.91
CA ARG A 221 30.74 50.04 -25.79
C ARG A 221 31.47 49.68 -24.50
N THR A 222 31.40 50.56 -23.50
CA THR A 222 32.04 50.35 -22.20
C THR A 222 31.14 49.55 -21.27
N ARG A 223 31.71 48.95 -20.22
CA ARG A 223 30.92 48.30 -19.15
C ARG A 223 29.96 49.27 -18.47
N GLY A 224 30.36 50.53 -18.29
CA GLY A 224 29.52 51.60 -17.75
C GLY A 224 28.20 51.77 -18.51
N ASP A 225 28.24 51.64 -19.84
CA ASP A 225 27.05 51.76 -20.72
C ASP A 225 26.03 50.62 -20.56
N THR A 226 26.40 49.55 -19.86
CA THR A 226 25.51 48.40 -19.59
C THR A 226 25.02 48.36 -18.14
N VAL A 227 25.60 49.16 -17.24
CA VAL A 227 25.13 49.32 -15.85
C VAL A 227 24.12 50.47 -15.81
N SER A 228 22.99 50.25 -16.46
CA SER A 228 21.82 51.11 -16.37
C SER A 228 20.65 50.25 -15.91
N GLU A 229 20.44 50.13 -14.60
CA GLU A 229 19.12 49.96 -13.96
C GLU A 229 19.25 49.68 -12.45
N GLY A 230 18.66 50.56 -11.64
CA GLY A 230 18.26 50.25 -10.25
C GLY A 230 18.87 51.08 -9.12
N LEU A 231 18.91 52.41 -9.22
CA LEU A 231 18.95 53.29 -8.05
C LEU A 231 17.58 53.95 -7.87
N TRP A 232 16.63 53.14 -7.41
CA TRP A 232 15.41 53.56 -6.70
C TRP A 232 15.02 52.44 -5.75
#